data_AF-R2XWQ3-F1
#
_entry.id   AF-R2XWQ3-F1
#
_cell.length_a   1.000
_cell.length_b   1.000
_cell.length_c   1.000
_cell.angle_alpha   90.00
_cell.angle_beta   90.00
_cell.angle_gamma   90.00
#
_symmetry.space_group_name_H-M   'P 1'
#
loop_
_entity.id
_entity.type
_entity.pdbx_description
1 polymer ?
#
loop_
_entity_poly.entity_id
_entity_poly.type
_entity_poly.pdbx_seq_one_letter_code
_entity_poly.pdbx_strand_id
1 'polypeptide(L)'
;MNRGVFVKPKDEKKELVIKKQTIPLPLNGTPSPMLAERIAGYPENRRRPVNKTVFRNEYFQLTYDTRKRSMAISSRGDLVYSAIPYDTARNYIQRASIQYLLHPEGIRRYIELHQSTIEKYLTLSIFQVTGNRVSETSFEVKQAYKAILQNPLLEIQVAGRLMQHDETGPLSANLAGKFLFSENAKTGIAGYLSEYLKFVVQAANSLPLMIDGKEVQFLETGEENQQLIDQGLTIHSDIDSALSLLPQEVKQGLENALVVADSASVVNTQPLLRSEYGEELARTRENYIAHSVPPDEAEKYFTNVHSTENRNLINVVSDAHVKEGPLPFTNRHFNIMAGDMSDSHLTEEEIKGIYLLGNHDLTDALPETTDFTDAKWQKWEPFFNYEWFKELHREPDEAWYLLPTGDHDFYEAVKSEIAPRFPKMTVLNNESLVYEGVRYIGLTLPVALVQRKKEQQRFILRTLKNLLDTDKETPTVIVSHAPLFNELSLLPETSDAYNKENTCGEPEIEKLFAQYNIIGAIHGHHHIPASSRRFKKTAFAGKRLFVVCSIYSKVNKGFELMSLLHETEMNK
;
A
#
# COMPACT_ATOMS: atom_id res chain seq x y z
N MET A 1 24.46 74.74 -10.58
CA MET A 1 23.17 74.45 -11.25
C MET A 1 23.35 73.14 -12.00
N ASN A 2 22.80 72.03 -11.49
CA ASN A 2 21.59 71.33 -11.98
C ASN A 2 21.71 70.88 -13.44
N ARG A 3 21.38 69.66 -13.87
CA ARG A 3 20.91 68.38 -13.29
C ARG A 3 20.96 67.36 -14.43
N GLY A 4 20.98 66.07 -14.12
CA GLY A 4 21.27 65.00 -15.08
C GLY A 4 20.14 64.63 -16.05
N VAL A 5 20.47 63.70 -16.95
CA VAL A 5 19.52 62.74 -17.55
C VAL A 5 20.19 61.37 -17.56
N PHE A 6 19.48 60.42 -16.94
CA PHE A 6 19.76 58.99 -16.88
C PHE A 6 19.43 58.30 -18.22
N VAL A 7 20.28 57.38 -18.69
CA VAL A 7 19.86 56.30 -19.59
C VAL A 7 20.50 54.98 -19.11
N LYS A 8 19.64 53.97 -18.94
CA LYS A 8 19.89 52.67 -18.30
C LYS A 8 20.94 51.80 -19.01
N PRO A 9 21.67 50.92 -18.28
CA PRO A 9 22.46 49.87 -18.90
C PRO A 9 21.56 48.78 -19.50
N LYS A 10 21.95 48.23 -20.66
CA LYS A 10 21.30 47.08 -21.30
C LYS A 10 21.60 45.81 -20.51
N ASP A 11 20.55 45.09 -20.13
CA ASP A 11 20.63 43.73 -19.60
C ASP A 11 21.12 42.76 -20.69
N GLU A 12 22.38 42.33 -20.60
CA GLU A 12 22.85 41.13 -21.27
C GLU A 12 22.31 39.91 -20.50
N LYS A 13 21.28 39.26 -21.06
CA LYS A 13 20.85 37.94 -20.63
C LYS A 13 21.99 36.95 -20.85
N LYS A 14 22.72 36.62 -19.77
CA LYS A 14 23.54 35.41 -19.72
C LYS A 14 22.59 34.22 -19.68
N GLU A 15 22.39 33.57 -20.82
CA GLU A 15 21.84 32.22 -20.87
C GLU A 15 22.75 31.29 -20.04
N LEU A 16 22.20 30.78 -18.94
CA LEU A 16 22.76 29.68 -18.18
C LEU A 16 22.72 28.43 -19.06
N VAL A 17 23.78 28.20 -19.82
CA VAL A 17 24.03 26.92 -20.49
C VAL A 17 24.35 25.89 -19.40
N ILE A 18 23.31 25.18 -18.95
CA ILE A 18 23.48 23.97 -18.15
C ILE A 18 24.04 22.90 -19.09
N LYS A 19 25.34 22.62 -18.97
CA LYS A 19 25.93 21.42 -19.57
C LYS A 19 25.21 20.21 -18.97
N LYS A 20 24.34 19.56 -19.76
CA LYS A 20 23.89 18.19 -19.50
C LYS A 20 25.12 17.29 -19.51
N GLN A 21 25.71 17.05 -18.35
CA GLN A 21 26.56 15.89 -18.15
C GLN A 21 25.62 14.70 -18.02
N THR A 22 25.48 13.93 -19.09
CA THR A 22 25.00 12.54 -19.02
C THR A 22 25.95 11.78 -18.11
N ILE A 23 25.53 11.54 -16.88
CA ILE A 23 26.20 10.62 -15.96
C ILE A 23 25.73 9.21 -16.33
N PRO A 24 26.64 8.26 -16.62
CA PRO A 24 26.25 6.87 -16.81
C PRO A 24 25.71 6.34 -15.48
N LEU A 25 24.50 5.75 -15.49
CA LEU A 25 24.05 4.88 -14.41
C LEU A 25 25.08 3.76 -14.21
N PRO A 26 25.56 3.50 -12.99
CA PRO A 26 26.50 2.42 -12.77
C PRO A 26 25.76 1.08 -12.94
N LEU A 27 26.10 0.37 -14.02
CA LEU A 27 25.79 -1.03 -14.28
C LEU A 27 26.42 -2.01 -13.27
N ASN A 28 26.91 -1.53 -12.12
CA ASN A 28 27.53 -2.33 -11.06
C ASN A 28 27.11 -1.81 -9.67
N GLY A 29 26.29 -2.60 -8.97
CA GLY A 29 26.44 -3.00 -7.55
C GLY A 29 26.56 -1.99 -6.39
N THR A 30 26.97 -0.75 -6.59
CA THR A 30 27.47 0.13 -5.52
C THR A 30 26.47 1.22 -5.13
N PRO A 31 26.28 1.51 -3.82
CA PRO A 31 25.44 2.61 -3.36
C PRO A 31 25.96 3.95 -3.88
N SER A 32 25.06 4.95 -3.99
CA SER A 32 25.42 6.31 -4.45
C SER A 32 26.57 6.87 -3.60
N PRO A 33 27.44 7.74 -4.15
CA PRO A 33 28.61 8.25 -3.43
C PRO A 33 28.27 8.87 -2.08
N MET A 34 27.15 9.61 -2.01
CA MET A 34 26.70 10.25 -0.78
C MET A 34 26.19 9.22 0.25
N LEU A 35 25.48 8.18 -0.20
CA LEU A 35 25.06 7.08 0.66
C LEU A 35 26.26 6.26 1.14
N ALA A 36 27.25 6.03 0.28
CA ALA A 36 28.49 5.33 0.60
C ALA A 36 29.31 6.09 1.66
N GLU A 37 29.42 7.42 1.53
CA GLU A 37 30.07 8.29 2.51
C GLU A 37 29.37 8.22 3.87
N ARG A 38 28.03 8.31 3.88
CA ARG A 38 27.24 8.16 5.12
C ARG A 38 27.45 6.79 5.76
N ILE A 39 27.44 5.71 4.98
CA ILE A 39 27.72 4.35 5.47
C ILE A 39 29.13 4.25 6.07
N ALA A 40 30.13 4.87 5.45
CA ALA A 40 31.52 4.87 5.92
C ALA A 40 31.69 5.65 7.24
N GLY A 41 30.83 6.64 7.48
CA GLY A 41 30.81 7.46 8.71
C GLY A 41 30.44 6.71 9.99
N TYR A 42 29.88 5.50 9.91
CA TYR A 42 29.52 4.69 11.08
C TYR A 42 30.49 3.51 11.26
N PRO A 43 31.37 3.51 12.29
CA PRO A 43 32.38 2.46 12.48
C PRO A 43 31.81 1.04 12.57
N GLU A 44 30.63 0.86 13.17
CA GLU A 44 29.95 -0.43 13.30
C GLU A 44 29.57 -1.06 11.95
N ASN A 45 29.41 -0.25 10.90
CA ASN A 45 29.09 -0.73 9.56
C ASN A 45 30.23 -1.55 8.95
N ARG A 46 31.46 -1.36 9.41
CA ARG A 46 32.62 -2.17 8.98
C ARG A 46 32.46 -3.63 9.38
N ARG A 47 31.77 -3.90 10.50
CA ARG A 47 31.57 -5.26 11.03
C ARG A 47 30.29 -5.92 10.50
N ARG A 48 29.28 -5.12 10.15
CA ARG A 48 27.97 -5.62 9.68
C ARG A 48 28.00 -5.87 8.17
N PRO A 49 27.69 -7.06 7.67
CA PRO A 49 27.75 -7.33 6.24
C PRO A 49 26.61 -6.69 5.43
N VAL A 50 25.40 -6.63 5.99
CA VAL A 50 24.18 -6.31 5.21
C VAL A 50 23.55 -4.98 5.61
N ASN A 51 23.05 -4.89 6.84
CA ASN A 51 22.32 -3.72 7.33
C ASN A 51 23.30 -2.64 7.80
N LYS A 52 23.40 -1.57 7.02
CA LYS A 52 24.30 -0.45 7.26
C LYS A 52 23.52 0.71 7.85
N THR A 53 23.96 1.25 8.99
CA THR A 53 23.42 2.51 9.53
C THR A 53 23.76 3.66 8.60
N VAL A 54 22.78 4.50 8.27
CA VAL A 54 22.97 5.68 7.41
C VAL A 54 22.70 6.97 8.18
N PHE A 55 21.78 6.91 9.14
CA PHE A 55 21.46 7.99 10.07
C PHE A 55 20.98 7.39 11.38
N ARG A 56 21.19 8.06 12.52
CA ARG A 56 20.63 7.64 13.81
C ARG A 56 20.57 8.78 14.79
N ASN A 57 19.61 8.71 15.72
CA ASN A 57 19.60 9.47 16.96
C ASN A 57 19.57 8.50 18.15
N GLU A 58 19.16 8.96 19.33
CA GLU A 58 19.05 8.12 20.54
C GLU A 58 18.09 6.93 20.35
N TYR A 59 16.89 7.18 19.81
CA TYR A 59 15.78 6.23 19.81
C TYR A 59 15.55 5.52 18.47
N PHE A 60 16.02 6.07 17.36
CA PHE A 60 15.78 5.56 16.02
C PHE A 60 17.05 5.53 15.17
N GLN A 61 17.05 4.64 14.18
CA GLN A 61 18.09 4.53 13.17
C GLN A 61 17.47 4.31 11.79
N LEU A 62 18.06 4.95 10.80
CA LEU A 62 17.84 4.67 9.39
C LEU A 62 18.91 3.68 8.94
N THR A 63 18.46 2.55 8.42
CA THR A 63 19.36 1.51 7.92
C THR A 63 19.15 1.29 6.43
N TYR A 64 20.23 1.01 5.73
CA TYR A 64 20.26 0.58 4.34
C TYR A 64 20.64 -0.89 4.29
N ASP A 65 19.73 -1.71 3.76
CA ASP A 65 20.01 -3.12 3.45
C ASP A 65 20.76 -3.17 2.13
N THR A 66 22.04 -3.52 2.18
CA THR A 66 22.90 -3.60 0.97
C THR A 66 22.53 -4.76 0.02
N ARG A 67 21.82 -5.79 0.49
CA ARG A 67 21.31 -6.88 -0.36
C ARG A 67 20.04 -6.47 -1.08
N LYS A 68 19.07 -5.92 -0.31
CA LYS A 68 17.76 -5.53 -0.83
C LYS A 68 17.74 -4.14 -1.46
N ARG A 69 18.79 -3.34 -1.24
CA ARG A 69 18.93 -1.93 -1.65
C ARG A 69 17.77 -1.07 -1.18
N SER A 70 17.24 -1.35 0.00
CA SER A 70 16.10 -0.67 0.59
C SER A 70 16.52 0.04 1.87
N MET A 71 15.85 1.15 2.19
CA MET A 71 16.01 1.82 3.48
C MET A 71 14.80 1.57 4.38
N ALA A 72 15.07 1.49 5.68
CA ALA A 72 14.05 1.33 6.69
C ALA A 72 14.42 2.07 7.98
N ILE A 73 13.41 2.65 8.62
CA ILE A 73 13.51 3.25 9.96
C ILE A 73 13.19 2.17 10.98
N SER A 74 14.11 1.91 11.89
CA SER A 74 13.90 1.00 13.02
C SER A 74 14.14 1.73 14.33
N SER A 75 13.44 1.33 15.39
CA SER A 75 13.79 1.74 16.74
C SER A 75 15.18 1.19 17.11
N ARG A 76 15.89 1.92 17.97
CA ARG A 76 17.17 1.49 18.54
C ARG A 76 16.92 0.90 19.92
N GLY A 77 17.49 -0.28 20.14
CA GLY A 77 17.57 -0.89 21.46
C GLY A 77 16.21 -1.11 22.10
N ASP A 78 15.91 -0.26 23.06
CA ASP A 78 15.01 -0.52 24.18
C ASP A 78 13.66 0.21 24.09
N LEU A 79 13.46 1.02 23.06
CA LEU A 79 12.23 1.78 22.83
C LEU A 79 11.01 0.85 22.63
N VAL A 80 9.97 1.06 23.42
CA VAL A 80 8.67 0.40 23.28
C VAL A 80 7.70 1.33 22.55
N TYR A 81 7.00 0.78 21.56
CA TYR A 81 6.00 1.52 20.78
C TYR A 81 4.78 1.93 21.61
N SER A 82 4.22 0.98 22.35
CA SER A 82 2.96 1.12 23.06
C SER A 82 2.84 0.06 24.16
N ALA A 83 2.23 0.44 25.27
CA ALA A 83 1.78 -0.49 26.30
C ALA A 83 0.52 -1.28 25.89
N ILE A 84 -0.18 -0.87 24.83
CA ILE A 84 -1.33 -1.61 24.29
C ILE A 84 -0.85 -2.99 23.79
N PRO A 85 -1.38 -4.11 24.32
CA PRO A 85 -1.02 -5.45 23.84
C PRO A 85 -1.40 -5.64 22.36
N TYR A 86 -0.51 -6.29 21.60
CA TYR A 86 -0.71 -6.63 20.18
C TYR A 86 -1.10 -5.44 19.28
N ASP A 87 -0.58 -4.27 19.60
CA ASP A 87 -0.87 -3.05 18.86
C ASP A 87 -0.21 -3.05 17.46
N THR A 88 -1.01 -3.39 16.44
CA THR A 88 -0.56 -3.50 15.04
C THR A 88 -0.62 -2.18 14.26
N ALA A 89 -1.08 -1.08 14.84
CA ALA A 89 -1.29 0.16 14.08
C ALA A 89 -0.03 1.01 13.86
N ARG A 90 1.15 0.54 14.30
CA ARG A 90 2.39 1.32 14.28
C ARG A 90 2.65 1.97 12.92
N ASN A 91 2.58 1.20 11.85
CA ASN A 91 2.86 1.71 10.50
C ASN A 91 1.84 2.77 10.08
N TYR A 92 0.57 2.60 10.44
CA TYR A 92 -0.48 3.56 10.14
C TYR A 92 -0.34 4.86 10.92
N ILE A 93 0.06 4.79 12.20
CA ILE A 93 0.34 5.95 13.04
C ILE A 93 1.57 6.69 12.53
N GLN A 94 2.62 5.98 12.13
CA GLN A 94 3.80 6.59 11.49
C GLN A 94 3.44 7.29 10.17
N ARG A 95 2.59 6.68 9.33
CA ARG A 95 2.04 7.31 8.13
C ARG A 95 1.20 8.55 8.44
N ALA A 96 0.30 8.46 9.40
CA ALA A 96 -0.48 9.61 9.87
C ALA A 96 0.42 10.73 10.40
N SER A 97 1.57 10.40 11.01
CA SER A 97 2.56 11.38 11.47
C SER A 97 3.12 12.20 10.32
N ILE A 98 3.54 11.54 9.24
CA ILE A 98 4.03 12.20 8.04
C ILE A 98 2.95 13.05 7.40
N GLN A 99 1.74 12.49 7.24
CA GLN A 99 0.62 13.23 6.66
C GLN A 99 0.20 14.42 7.53
N TYR A 100 0.34 14.35 8.85
CA TYR A 100 0.10 15.48 9.73
C TYR A 100 1.14 16.59 9.57
N LEU A 101 2.42 16.22 9.40
CA LEU A 101 3.47 17.20 9.12
C LEU A 101 3.23 17.95 7.81
N LEU A 102 2.77 17.25 6.78
CA LEU A 102 2.51 17.82 5.45
C LEU A 102 1.16 18.55 5.35
N HIS A 103 0.11 17.98 5.95
CA HIS A 103 -1.29 18.37 5.74
C HIS A 103 -2.12 18.25 7.03
N PRO A 104 -1.83 19.04 8.08
CA PRO A 104 -2.50 18.91 9.38
C PRO A 104 -4.03 19.12 9.29
N GLU A 105 -4.48 20.08 8.47
CA GLU A 105 -5.93 20.27 8.22
C GLU A 105 -6.56 19.07 7.50
N GLY A 106 -5.80 18.41 6.61
CA GLY A 106 -6.26 17.21 5.91
C GLY A 106 -6.52 16.06 6.88
N ILE A 107 -5.62 15.87 7.86
CA ILE A 107 -5.81 14.89 8.95
C ILE A 107 -7.04 15.22 9.79
N ARG A 108 -7.22 16.49 10.15
CA ARG A 108 -8.39 16.93 10.91
C ARG A 108 -9.70 16.64 10.16
N ARG A 109 -9.79 17.02 8.89
CA ARG A 109 -10.95 16.72 8.03
C ARG A 109 -11.18 15.22 7.89
N TYR A 110 -10.11 14.43 7.78
CA TYR A 110 -10.20 12.97 7.71
C TYR A 110 -10.81 12.37 8.99
N ILE A 111 -10.45 12.88 10.17
CA ILE A 111 -11.08 12.48 11.45
C ILE A 111 -12.55 12.91 11.50
N GLU A 112 -12.86 14.13 11.06
CA GLU A 112 -14.23 14.66 11.04
C GLU A 112 -15.15 13.86 10.10
N LEU A 113 -14.65 13.40 8.95
CA LEU A 113 -15.39 12.47 8.08
C LEU A 113 -15.77 11.17 8.80
N HIS A 114 -14.95 10.73 9.76
CA HIS A 114 -15.17 9.53 10.56
C HIS A 114 -15.87 9.80 11.90
N GLN A 115 -16.47 10.98 12.11
CA GLN A 115 -17.04 11.36 13.40
C GLN A 115 -18.00 10.29 13.96
N SER A 116 -18.93 9.79 13.14
CA SER A 116 -19.90 8.77 13.58
C SER A 116 -19.23 7.45 14.01
N THR A 117 -18.21 7.02 13.27
CA THR A 117 -17.39 5.83 13.63
C THR A 117 -16.65 6.06 14.94
N ILE A 118 -16.06 7.24 15.13
CA ILE A 118 -15.36 7.59 16.37
C ILE A 118 -16.32 7.64 17.54
N GLU A 119 -17.49 8.27 17.39
CA GLU A 119 -18.51 8.36 18.45
C GLU A 119 -18.96 6.97 18.91
N LYS A 120 -19.16 6.02 17.98
CA LYS A 120 -19.40 4.60 18.29
C LYS A 120 -18.26 3.99 19.11
N TYR A 121 -17.02 4.19 18.68
CA TYR A 121 -15.85 3.70 19.41
C TYR A 121 -15.66 4.34 20.77
N LEU A 122 -15.99 5.63 20.92
CA LEU A 122 -15.96 6.34 22.20
C LEU A 122 -17.02 5.79 23.15
N THR A 123 -18.24 5.52 22.68
CA THR A 123 -19.27 4.85 23.49
C THR A 123 -18.79 3.51 24.02
N LEU A 124 -18.23 2.66 23.14
CA LEU A 124 -17.68 1.36 23.54
C LEU A 124 -16.49 1.50 24.50
N SER A 125 -15.63 2.49 24.26
CA SER A 125 -14.47 2.78 25.11
C SER A 125 -14.87 3.23 26.51
N ILE A 126 -15.86 4.12 26.63
CA ILE A 126 -16.37 4.59 27.92
C ILE A 126 -17.00 3.42 28.69
N PHE A 127 -17.75 2.56 28.00
CA PHE A 127 -18.29 1.35 28.61
C PHE A 127 -17.18 0.41 29.10
N GLN A 128 -16.11 0.20 28.32
CA GLN A 128 -14.96 -0.62 28.71
C GLN A 128 -14.27 -0.13 30.00
N VAL A 129 -14.19 1.19 30.20
CA VAL A 129 -13.52 1.78 31.37
C VAL A 129 -14.45 1.88 32.58
N THR A 130 -15.70 2.24 32.36
CA THR A 130 -16.61 2.66 33.45
C THR A 130 -17.71 1.65 33.76
N GLY A 131 -17.96 0.69 32.87
CA GLY A 131 -19.13 -0.20 32.94
C GLY A 131 -20.47 0.46 32.60
N ASN A 132 -20.49 1.77 32.31
CA ASN A 132 -21.72 2.52 32.05
C ASN A 132 -21.95 2.67 30.55
N ARG A 133 -23.17 2.33 30.10
CA ARG A 133 -23.58 2.53 28.71
C ARG A 133 -23.99 3.98 28.51
N VAL A 134 -23.43 4.62 27.49
CA VAL A 134 -23.73 6.00 27.08
C VAL A 134 -24.21 6.03 25.64
N SER A 135 -24.98 7.04 25.25
CA SER A 135 -25.34 7.24 23.84
C SER A 135 -24.25 8.00 23.10
N GLU A 136 -24.20 7.88 21.77
CA GLU A 136 -23.26 8.62 20.90
C GLU A 136 -23.37 10.15 21.09
N THR A 137 -24.56 10.65 21.46
CA THR A 137 -24.82 12.07 21.66
C THR A 137 -24.56 12.56 23.09
N SER A 138 -24.06 11.71 23.99
CA SER A 138 -23.87 12.04 25.41
C SER A 138 -22.80 13.13 25.60
N PHE A 139 -22.81 13.75 26.78
CA PHE A 139 -21.82 14.78 27.11
C PHE A 139 -20.40 14.19 27.14
N GLU A 140 -20.25 12.99 27.68
CA GLU A 140 -18.99 12.26 27.80
C GLU A 140 -18.39 11.96 26.42
N VAL A 141 -19.20 11.47 25.48
CA VAL A 141 -18.75 11.19 24.11
C VAL A 141 -18.32 12.48 23.41
N LYS A 142 -19.11 13.55 23.51
CA LYS A 142 -18.77 14.85 22.92
C LYS A 142 -17.47 15.43 23.48
N GLN A 143 -17.26 15.32 24.79
CA GLN A 143 -16.02 15.77 25.44
C GLN A 143 -14.82 14.92 25.00
N ALA A 144 -14.98 13.60 24.92
CA ALA A 144 -13.91 12.72 24.49
C ALA A 144 -13.53 12.95 23.01
N TYR A 145 -14.52 13.14 22.14
CA TYR A 145 -14.28 13.52 20.74
C TYR A 145 -13.54 14.85 20.64
N LYS A 146 -13.98 15.87 21.39
CA LYS A 146 -13.29 17.16 21.45
C LYS A 146 -11.85 17.04 21.97
N ALA A 147 -11.59 16.15 22.93
CA ALA A 147 -10.24 15.92 23.44
C ALA A 147 -9.29 15.36 22.37
N ILE A 148 -9.77 14.48 21.48
CA ILE A 148 -9.00 14.01 20.30
C ILE A 148 -8.60 15.22 19.46
N LEU A 149 -9.57 16.08 19.16
CA LEU A 149 -9.42 17.25 18.31
C LEU A 149 -8.58 18.39 18.93
N GLN A 150 -8.32 18.35 20.24
CA GLN A 150 -7.54 19.35 20.95
C GLN A 150 -6.12 18.91 21.24
N ASN A 151 -5.79 17.65 20.99
CA ASN A 151 -4.46 17.09 21.24
C ASN A 151 -3.86 16.56 19.92
N PRO A 152 -2.90 17.28 19.32
CA PRO A 152 -2.26 16.89 18.05
C PRO A 152 -1.69 15.47 18.04
N LEU A 153 -1.08 15.02 19.13
CA LEU A 153 -0.49 13.69 19.21
C LEU A 153 -1.58 12.60 19.29
N LEU A 154 -2.69 12.87 19.97
CA LEU A 154 -3.85 11.98 19.95
C LEU A 154 -4.55 12.00 18.60
N GLU A 155 -4.63 13.17 17.95
CA GLU A 155 -5.19 13.35 16.61
C GLU A 155 -4.44 12.47 15.59
N ILE A 156 -3.10 12.53 15.57
CA ILE A 156 -2.26 11.66 14.72
C ILE A 156 -2.51 10.18 15.02
N GLN A 157 -2.59 9.80 16.29
CA GLN A 157 -2.84 8.42 16.69
C GLN A 157 -4.20 7.93 16.20
N VAL A 158 -5.26 8.70 16.43
CA VAL A 158 -6.62 8.38 16.00
C VAL A 158 -6.70 8.31 14.48
N ALA A 159 -6.08 9.24 13.75
CA ALA A 159 -5.98 9.17 12.28
C ALA A 159 -5.31 7.87 11.82
N GLY A 160 -4.21 7.46 12.44
CA GLY A 160 -3.58 6.16 12.13
C GLY A 160 -4.50 4.96 12.42
N ARG A 161 -5.32 5.02 13.49
CA ARG A 161 -6.34 3.99 13.76
C ARG A 161 -7.44 3.96 12.73
N LEU A 162 -7.88 5.12 12.24
CA LEU A 162 -8.85 5.21 11.17
C LEU A 162 -8.29 4.70 9.84
N MET A 163 -7.01 4.97 9.54
CA MET A 163 -6.36 4.38 8.37
C MET A 163 -6.30 2.85 8.47
N GLN A 164 -6.00 2.31 9.65
CA GLN A 164 -6.10 0.86 9.89
C GLN A 164 -7.54 0.36 9.74
N HIS A 165 -8.52 1.11 10.25
CA HIS A 165 -9.94 0.78 10.17
C HIS A 165 -10.40 0.64 8.72
N ASP A 166 -10.09 1.63 7.89
CA ASP A 166 -10.51 1.64 6.48
C ASP A 166 -9.89 0.49 5.69
N GLU A 167 -8.71 0.05 6.10
CA GLU A 167 -7.95 -0.99 5.42
C GLU A 167 -8.32 -2.40 5.86
N THR A 168 -8.36 -2.61 7.18
CA THR A 168 -8.48 -3.93 7.81
C THR A 168 -9.86 -4.21 8.38
N GLY A 169 -10.76 -3.22 8.36
CA GLY A 169 -12.09 -3.30 8.97
C GLY A 169 -12.12 -2.82 10.42
N PRO A 170 -13.21 -3.08 11.15
CA PRO A 170 -13.46 -2.50 12.46
C PRO A 170 -12.41 -2.89 13.51
N LEU A 171 -12.11 -1.96 14.42
CA LEU A 171 -11.17 -2.18 15.52
C LEU A 171 -11.91 -2.80 16.72
N SER A 172 -11.35 -3.85 17.32
CA SER A 172 -12.05 -4.61 18.37
C SER A 172 -11.39 -4.59 19.75
N ALA A 173 -10.05 -4.55 19.84
CA ALA A 173 -9.34 -4.65 21.12
C ALA A 173 -8.91 -3.28 21.69
N ASN A 174 -9.02 -3.10 23.02
CA ASN A 174 -8.59 -1.92 23.79
C ASN A 174 -8.97 -0.58 23.13
N LEU A 175 -10.25 -0.38 22.84
CA LEU A 175 -10.74 0.85 22.22
C LEU A 175 -10.46 2.06 23.12
N ALA A 176 -10.59 1.88 24.43
CA ALA A 176 -10.27 2.92 25.40
C ALA A 176 -8.83 3.46 25.26
N GLY A 177 -7.81 2.60 25.25
CA GLY A 177 -6.43 3.02 25.05
C GLY A 177 -6.15 3.65 23.68
N LYS A 178 -7.03 3.44 22.69
CA LYS A 178 -6.91 3.98 21.33
C LYS A 178 -7.58 5.34 21.16
N PHE A 179 -8.75 5.56 21.77
CA PHE A 179 -9.61 6.71 21.47
C PHE A 179 -9.88 7.63 22.68
N LEU A 180 -9.79 7.13 23.92
CA LEU A 180 -9.98 7.97 25.11
C LEU A 180 -8.66 8.57 25.54
N PHE A 181 -8.57 9.90 25.54
CA PHE A 181 -7.37 10.62 25.98
C PHE A 181 -6.86 10.16 27.35
N SER A 182 -7.76 9.95 28.32
CA SER A 182 -7.41 9.52 29.69
C SER A 182 -6.68 8.18 29.73
N GLU A 183 -7.02 7.26 28.84
CA GLU A 183 -6.42 5.93 28.77
C GLU A 183 -5.25 5.92 27.80
N ASN A 184 -5.35 6.62 26.68
CA ASN A 184 -4.30 6.74 25.70
C ASN A 184 -3.01 7.36 26.30
N ALA A 185 -3.15 8.37 27.16
CA ALA A 185 -2.02 8.99 27.84
C ALA A 185 -1.17 7.99 28.66
N LYS A 186 -1.76 6.88 29.11
CA LYS A 186 -1.09 5.83 29.91
C LYS A 186 -0.34 4.83 29.03
N THR A 187 -0.51 4.88 27.71
CA THR A 187 0.03 3.85 26.80
C THR A 187 1.48 4.10 26.36
N GLY A 188 2.00 5.31 26.58
CA GLY A 188 3.34 5.71 26.13
C GLY A 188 3.47 5.98 24.62
N ILE A 189 2.41 5.79 23.83
CA ILE A 189 2.45 6.03 22.37
C ILE A 189 2.82 7.48 22.06
N ALA A 190 2.34 8.45 22.85
CA ALA A 190 2.64 9.86 22.63
C ALA A 190 4.15 10.17 22.71
N GLY A 191 4.87 9.55 23.67
CA GLY A 191 6.33 9.69 23.80
C GLY A 191 7.06 9.07 22.61
N TYR A 192 6.66 7.85 22.21
CA TYR A 192 7.16 7.22 20.99
C TYR A 192 6.97 8.10 19.75
N LEU A 193 5.76 8.66 19.60
CA LEU A 193 5.36 9.46 18.45
C LEU A 193 6.15 10.76 18.35
N SER A 194 6.34 11.44 19.48
CA SER A 194 7.17 12.63 19.57
C SER A 194 8.59 12.37 19.09
N GLU A 195 9.22 11.28 19.57
CA GLU A 195 10.58 10.92 19.15
C GLU A 195 10.66 10.48 17.68
N TYR A 196 9.59 9.84 17.17
CA TYR A 196 9.50 9.48 15.76
C TYR A 196 9.41 10.72 14.87
N LEU A 197 8.55 11.69 15.19
CA LEU A 197 8.43 12.97 14.48
C LEU A 197 9.77 13.71 14.43
N LYS A 198 10.47 13.80 15.57
CA LYS A 198 11.82 14.40 15.66
C LYS A 198 12.78 13.70 14.71
N PHE A 199 12.80 12.36 14.75
CA PHE A 199 13.71 11.58 13.91
C PHE A 199 13.47 11.77 12.41
N VAL A 200 12.21 11.74 11.94
CA VAL A 200 11.92 11.84 10.50
C VAL A 200 12.26 13.22 9.94
N VAL A 201 12.01 14.29 10.71
CA VAL A 201 12.42 15.66 10.32
C VAL A 201 13.94 15.78 10.31
N GLN A 202 14.65 15.27 11.31
CA GLN A 202 16.11 15.25 11.33
C GLN A 202 16.69 14.48 10.12
N ALA A 203 16.14 13.31 9.82
CA ALA A 203 16.60 12.46 8.73
C ALA A 203 16.37 13.10 7.36
N ALA A 204 15.16 13.63 7.10
CA ALA A 204 14.82 14.28 5.84
C ALA A 204 15.61 15.57 5.58
N ASN A 205 16.02 16.30 6.62
CA ASN A 205 16.89 17.48 6.49
C ASN A 205 18.37 17.11 6.34
N SER A 206 18.79 15.97 6.88
CA SER A 206 20.20 15.54 6.83
C SER A 206 20.57 14.82 5.53
N LEU A 207 19.58 14.28 4.84
CA LEU A 207 19.73 13.40 3.68
C LEU A 207 18.61 13.70 2.67
N PRO A 208 18.89 13.62 1.34
CA PRO A 208 17.89 13.73 0.29
C PRO A 208 17.02 12.47 0.33
N LEU A 209 16.03 12.47 1.22
CA LEU A 209 15.11 11.38 1.45
C LEU A 209 13.70 11.83 1.11
N MET A 210 12.88 10.85 0.72
CA MET A 210 11.44 10.93 0.84
C MET A 210 11.00 9.88 1.86
N ILE A 211 10.21 10.33 2.84
CA ILE A 211 9.66 9.50 3.93
C ILE A 211 8.15 9.63 3.90
N ASP A 212 7.41 8.55 3.61
CA ASP A 212 5.93 8.56 3.59
C ASP A 212 5.31 7.96 4.88
N GLY A 213 6.17 7.54 5.81
CA GLY A 213 5.81 6.92 7.10
C GLY A 213 5.85 5.39 7.08
N LYS A 214 6.11 4.81 5.90
CA LYS A 214 6.32 3.38 5.72
C LYS A 214 7.62 3.11 4.96
N GLU A 215 7.81 3.78 3.84
CA GLU A 215 8.98 3.70 3.00
C GLU A 215 9.89 4.89 3.26
N VAL A 216 11.18 4.61 3.11
CA VAL A 216 12.19 5.65 2.97
C VAL A 216 12.87 5.41 1.65
N GLN A 217 12.82 6.40 0.77
CA GLN A 217 13.48 6.36 -0.52
C GLN A 217 14.58 7.42 -0.56
N PHE A 218 15.70 7.07 -1.18
CA PHE A 218 16.80 7.98 -1.38
C PHE A 218 16.55 8.70 -2.70
N LEU A 219 16.44 10.02 -2.66
CA LEU A 219 16.20 10.82 -3.85
C LEU A 219 17.55 11.00 -4.57
N GLU A 220 17.81 10.16 -5.57
CA GLU A 220 18.91 10.41 -6.51
C GLU A 220 18.56 11.64 -7.38
N THR A 221 19.56 12.39 -7.84
CA THR A 221 19.41 13.68 -8.54
C THR A 221 18.83 13.57 -9.98
N GLY A 222 17.83 12.73 -10.20
CA GLY A 222 17.11 12.58 -11.47
C GLY A 222 15.72 13.24 -11.43
N GLU A 223 15.24 13.65 -12.60
CA GLU A 223 13.92 14.27 -12.82
C GLU A 223 12.74 13.31 -12.48
N GLU A 224 12.99 12.00 -12.26
CA GLU A 224 11.99 10.98 -11.86
C GLU A 224 11.33 11.20 -10.48
N ASN A 225 11.76 12.20 -9.70
CA ASN A 225 11.33 12.35 -8.30
C ASN A 225 10.17 13.33 -8.05
N GLN A 226 9.75 14.15 -9.01
CA GLN A 226 8.83 15.26 -8.73
C GLN A 226 7.43 14.82 -8.26
N GLN A 227 6.85 13.75 -8.82
CA GLN A 227 5.54 13.24 -8.37
C GLN A 227 5.62 12.50 -7.02
N LEU A 228 6.78 11.93 -6.66
CA LEU A 228 7.01 11.26 -5.38
C LEU A 228 7.29 12.26 -4.26
N ILE A 229 7.87 13.42 -4.58
CA ILE A 229 8.15 14.51 -3.64
C ILE A 229 6.86 15.08 -3.04
N ASP A 230 5.77 15.14 -3.81
CA ASP A 230 4.49 15.69 -3.34
C ASP A 230 3.74 14.75 -2.37
N GLN A 231 4.19 13.50 -2.22
CA GLN A 231 3.48 12.47 -1.43
C GLN A 231 4.17 12.10 -0.10
N GLY A 232 5.39 12.59 0.14
CA GLY A 232 6.18 12.25 1.33
C GLY A 232 6.97 13.43 1.89
N LEU A 233 7.44 13.28 3.13
CA LEU A 233 8.29 14.26 3.79
C LEU A 233 9.67 14.27 3.14
N THR A 234 10.08 15.44 2.66
CA THR A 234 11.39 15.71 2.09
C THR A 234 11.99 16.98 2.71
N ILE A 235 13.23 17.31 2.36
CA ILE A 235 13.85 18.61 2.72
C ILE A 235 13.11 19.83 2.15
N HIS A 236 12.27 19.64 1.12
CA HIS A 236 11.53 20.72 0.46
C HIS A 236 10.09 20.87 0.95
N SER A 237 9.65 20.01 1.87
CA SER A 237 8.30 20.06 2.42
C SER A 237 8.13 21.25 3.36
N ASP A 238 7.05 22.01 3.18
CA ASP A 238 6.62 23.03 4.14
C ASP A 238 5.87 22.34 5.29
N ILE A 239 6.41 22.44 6.51
CA ILE A 239 5.83 21.87 7.73
C ILE A 239 5.46 22.92 8.77
N ASP A 240 5.58 24.22 8.46
CA ASP A 240 5.42 25.30 9.45
C ASP A 240 4.02 25.32 10.05
N SER A 241 3.01 25.04 9.21
CA SER A 241 1.62 24.91 9.65
C SER A 241 1.46 23.83 10.71
N ALA A 242 2.09 22.66 10.52
CA ALA A 242 2.03 21.57 11.48
C ALA A 242 2.81 21.87 12.77
N LEU A 243 4.01 22.48 12.66
CA LEU A 243 4.82 22.88 13.81
C LEU A 243 4.08 23.84 14.75
N SER A 244 3.25 24.72 14.20
CA SER A 244 2.45 25.67 14.97
C SER A 244 1.37 25.02 15.85
N LEU A 245 0.93 23.81 15.48
CA LEU A 245 -0.13 23.08 16.16
C LEU A 245 0.42 22.12 17.22
N LEU A 246 1.65 21.63 17.07
CA LEU A 246 2.25 20.64 17.96
C LEU A 246 2.51 21.20 19.38
N PRO A 247 2.52 20.34 20.41
CA PRO A 247 2.91 20.76 21.77
C PRO A 247 4.28 21.42 21.79
N GLN A 248 4.48 22.40 22.66
CA GLN A 248 5.69 23.24 22.70
C GLN A 248 6.97 22.41 22.80
N GLU A 249 6.94 21.32 23.57
CA GLU A 249 8.08 20.41 23.76
C GLU A 249 8.46 19.69 22.45
N VAL A 250 7.45 19.25 21.69
CA VAL A 250 7.62 18.58 20.40
C VAL A 250 8.09 19.59 19.36
N LYS A 251 7.42 20.75 19.30
CA LYS A 251 7.75 21.87 18.41
C LYS A 251 9.21 22.29 18.58
N GLN A 252 9.65 22.57 19.80
CA GLN A 252 11.03 22.98 20.06
C GLN A 252 12.03 21.89 19.64
N GLY A 253 11.70 20.60 19.89
CA GLY A 253 12.52 19.48 19.43
C GLY A 253 12.64 19.41 17.89
N LEU A 254 11.57 19.72 17.17
CA LEU A 254 11.55 19.77 15.71
C LEU A 254 12.24 21.01 15.14
N GLU A 255 12.07 22.18 15.76
CA GLU A 255 12.79 23.41 15.39
C GLU A 255 14.30 23.22 15.59
N ASN A 256 14.72 22.61 16.70
CA ASN A 256 16.12 22.24 16.93
C ASN A 256 16.63 21.23 15.89
N ALA A 257 15.77 20.33 15.39
CA ALA A 257 16.12 19.39 14.34
C ALA A 257 16.32 20.06 12.97
N LEU A 258 15.69 21.21 12.73
CA LEU A 258 15.85 22.00 11.51
C LEU A 258 17.15 22.82 11.53
N VAL A 259 17.63 23.22 12.70
CA VAL A 259 18.91 23.91 12.86
C VAL A 259 20.05 22.89 12.82
N VAL A 260 20.87 22.91 11.77
CA VAL A 260 22.06 22.06 11.63
C VAL A 260 23.08 22.44 12.72
N ALA A 261 22.97 21.82 13.90
CA ALA A 261 23.92 21.99 15.00
C ALA A 261 24.19 20.65 15.70
N ASP A 262 25.49 20.36 15.91
CA ASP A 262 26.06 19.14 16.50
C ASP A 262 25.73 18.91 17.99
N SER A 263 24.73 19.59 18.55
CA SER A 263 24.32 19.42 19.94
C SER A 263 22.81 19.65 20.09
N ALA A 264 22.04 18.58 19.94
CA ALA A 264 20.60 18.58 20.24
C ALA A 264 20.38 18.70 21.76
N SER A 265 19.62 19.69 22.19
CA SER A 265 19.08 19.76 23.54
C SER A 265 17.83 18.87 23.66
N VAL A 266 17.79 18.05 24.71
CA VAL A 266 16.70 17.11 24.99
C VAL A 266 15.50 17.90 25.52
N VAL A 267 14.42 17.95 24.73
CA VAL A 267 13.13 18.50 25.18
C VAL A 267 12.20 17.31 25.47
N ASN A 268 11.73 17.26 26.72
CA ASN A 268 11.32 16.02 27.38
C ASN A 268 9.89 15.59 27.06
N THR A 269 9.77 14.51 26.28
CA THR A 269 8.58 13.67 26.15
C THR A 269 9.04 12.23 26.26
N GLN A 270 9.39 11.76 27.48
CA GLN A 270 10.06 10.47 27.65
C GLN A 270 9.26 9.32 27.03
N PRO A 271 9.85 8.56 26.10
CA PRO A 271 9.22 7.36 25.59
C PRO A 271 9.32 6.21 26.60
N LEU A 272 8.51 5.16 26.40
CA LEU A 272 8.64 3.94 27.20
C LEU A 272 9.89 3.17 26.79
N LEU A 273 10.68 2.77 27.79
CA LEU A 273 11.88 1.97 27.64
C LEU A 273 11.65 0.56 28.23
N ARG A 274 12.04 -0.49 27.52
CA ARG A 274 11.88 -1.89 27.95
C ARG A 274 12.79 -2.24 29.13
N SER A 275 13.88 -1.53 29.35
CA SER A 275 14.75 -1.64 30.53
C SER A 275 14.07 -1.12 31.78
N GLU A 276 13.16 -0.16 31.65
CA GLU A 276 12.41 0.44 32.75
C GLU A 276 11.08 -0.29 33.00
N TYR A 277 10.34 -0.57 31.92
CA TYR A 277 8.95 -1.05 31.98
C TYR A 277 8.76 -2.47 31.42
N GLY A 278 9.82 -3.14 30.97
CA GLY A 278 9.69 -4.40 30.23
C GLY A 278 9.05 -5.53 31.00
N GLU A 279 9.39 -5.70 32.29
CA GLU A 279 8.76 -6.72 33.13
C GLU A 279 7.30 -6.42 33.42
N GLU A 280 6.97 -5.15 33.72
CA GLU A 280 5.59 -4.73 33.94
C GLU A 280 4.75 -4.95 32.69
N LEU A 281 5.23 -4.50 31.53
CA LEU A 281 4.57 -4.69 30.25
C LEU A 281 4.40 -6.18 29.88
N ALA A 282 5.39 -7.02 30.20
CA ALA A 282 5.28 -8.46 30.00
C ALA A 282 4.15 -9.05 30.86
N ARG A 283 4.10 -8.72 32.16
CA ARG A 283 3.03 -9.17 33.07
C ARG A 283 1.65 -8.64 32.65
N THR A 284 1.57 -7.38 32.20
CA THR A 284 0.32 -6.80 31.68
C THR A 284 -0.15 -7.55 30.44
N ARG A 285 0.74 -7.94 29.54
CA ARG A 285 0.41 -8.70 28.32
C ARG A 285 0.03 -10.15 28.59
N GLU A 286 0.69 -10.81 29.54
CA GLU A 286 0.37 -12.19 29.94
C GLU A 286 -1.03 -12.31 30.56
N ASN A 287 -1.40 -11.34 31.40
CA ASN A 287 -2.71 -11.31 32.05
C ASN A 287 -3.76 -10.52 31.26
N TYR A 288 -3.44 -10.10 30.04
CA TYR A 288 -4.34 -9.30 29.23
C TYR A 288 -5.50 -10.17 28.74
N ILE A 289 -6.69 -9.93 29.26
CA ILE A 289 -7.92 -10.44 28.68
C ILE A 289 -8.33 -9.45 27.59
N ALA A 290 -8.20 -9.89 26.34
CA ALA A 290 -8.69 -9.09 25.22
C ALA A 290 -10.20 -8.91 25.37
N HIS A 291 -10.64 -7.67 25.61
CA HIS A 291 -12.03 -7.27 25.37
C HIS A 291 -12.29 -7.12 23.87
N SER A 292 -11.84 -8.10 23.08
CA SER A 292 -12.01 -8.12 21.64
C SER A 292 -13.41 -8.59 21.31
N VAL A 293 -14.17 -7.73 20.65
CA VAL A 293 -15.40 -8.12 19.96
C VAL A 293 -15.00 -8.95 18.74
N PRO A 294 -15.67 -10.09 18.47
CA PRO A 294 -15.51 -10.83 17.22
C PRO A 294 -15.65 -9.90 15.99
N PRO A 295 -14.84 -10.07 14.92
CA PRO A 295 -14.87 -9.16 13.77
C PRO A 295 -16.25 -9.00 13.12
N ASP A 296 -17.01 -10.08 13.03
CA ASP A 296 -18.40 -10.13 12.55
C ASP A 296 -19.35 -9.32 13.43
N GLU A 297 -19.21 -9.42 14.76
CA GLU A 297 -19.97 -8.58 15.69
C GLU A 297 -19.58 -7.10 15.61
N ALA A 298 -18.33 -6.81 15.23
CA ALA A 298 -17.80 -5.47 15.10
C ALA A 298 -18.15 -4.82 13.75
N GLU A 299 -18.50 -5.60 12.73
CA GLU A 299 -18.78 -5.14 11.36
C GLU A 299 -19.94 -4.13 11.31
N LYS A 300 -20.93 -4.26 12.18
CA LYS A 300 -22.04 -3.27 12.32
C LYS A 300 -21.58 -1.87 12.74
N TYR A 301 -20.37 -1.74 13.27
CA TYR A 301 -19.79 -0.44 13.63
C TYR A 301 -18.93 0.13 12.50
N PHE A 302 -18.61 -0.66 11.47
CA PHE A 302 -17.91 -0.19 10.30
C PHE A 302 -18.84 0.69 9.46
N THR A 303 -18.35 1.85 9.03
CA THR A 303 -19.07 2.71 8.10
C THR A 303 -18.06 3.27 7.11
N ASN A 304 -18.30 2.99 5.83
CA ASN A 304 -17.49 3.55 4.77
C ASN A 304 -17.92 5.01 4.54
N VAL A 305 -17.17 5.96 5.10
CA VAL A 305 -17.45 7.42 5.04
C VAL A 305 -16.88 8.09 3.79
N HIS A 306 -16.27 7.28 2.96
CA HIS A 306 -15.42 7.67 1.87
C HIS A 306 -16.23 7.60 0.58
N SER A 307 -16.11 8.62 -0.29
CA SER A 307 -16.74 8.57 -1.61
C SER A 307 -16.33 7.29 -2.34
N THR A 308 -17.31 6.55 -2.84
CA THR A 308 -17.11 5.42 -3.76
C THR A 308 -16.67 5.92 -5.13
N GLU A 309 -17.07 7.14 -5.52
CA GLU A 309 -16.63 7.76 -6.76
C GLU A 309 -15.17 8.21 -6.69
N ASN A 310 -14.38 7.86 -7.71
CA ASN A 310 -13.03 8.36 -7.94
C ASN A 310 -12.86 8.84 -9.40
N ARG A 311 -11.81 9.64 -9.65
CA ARG A 311 -11.54 10.27 -10.95
C ARG A 311 -10.24 9.77 -11.59
N ASN A 312 -9.81 8.57 -11.22
CA ASN A 312 -8.63 7.97 -11.84
C ASN A 312 -8.90 7.79 -13.34
N LEU A 313 -7.97 8.18 -14.21
CA LEU A 313 -8.09 8.02 -15.65
C LEU A 313 -7.96 6.55 -16.07
N ILE A 314 -7.02 5.83 -15.44
CA ILE A 314 -6.92 4.38 -15.53
C ILE A 314 -6.95 3.82 -14.11
N ASN A 315 -8.11 3.32 -13.72
CA ASN A 315 -8.37 2.83 -12.38
C ASN A 315 -8.11 1.32 -12.28
N VAL A 316 -7.22 0.88 -11.40
CA VAL A 316 -6.96 -0.53 -11.14
C VAL A 316 -7.67 -0.97 -9.85
N VAL A 317 -8.39 -2.07 -9.88
CA VAL A 317 -9.11 -2.66 -8.73
C VAL A 317 -8.96 -4.18 -8.76
N SER A 318 -8.91 -4.82 -7.60
CA SER A 318 -8.83 -6.27 -7.43
C SER A 318 -9.39 -6.67 -6.07
N ASP A 319 -9.85 -7.92 -5.94
CA ASP A 319 -10.20 -8.54 -4.64
C ASP A 319 -11.26 -7.71 -3.88
N ALA A 320 -12.34 -7.32 -4.58
CA ALA A 320 -13.42 -6.54 -3.98
C ALA A 320 -14.38 -7.42 -3.16
N HIS A 321 -14.55 -8.69 -3.54
CA HIS A 321 -15.38 -9.68 -2.84
C HIS A 321 -16.76 -9.12 -2.43
N VAL A 322 -17.45 -8.49 -3.38
CA VAL A 322 -18.78 -7.93 -3.10
C VAL A 322 -19.73 -9.09 -2.83
N LYS A 323 -20.26 -9.12 -1.59
CA LYS A 323 -21.26 -10.10 -1.14
C LYS A 323 -22.69 -9.60 -1.31
N GLU A 324 -22.91 -8.29 -1.15
CA GLU A 324 -24.21 -7.66 -1.32
C GLU A 324 -24.03 -6.21 -1.80
N GLY A 325 -24.97 -5.73 -2.61
CA GLY A 325 -24.98 -4.34 -3.10
C GLY A 325 -24.06 -4.08 -4.30
N PRO A 326 -23.84 -2.79 -4.65
CA PRO A 326 -23.00 -2.40 -5.79
C PRO A 326 -21.51 -2.54 -5.46
N LEU A 327 -20.66 -2.35 -6.49
CA LEU A 327 -19.22 -2.25 -6.29
C LEU A 327 -18.85 -1.17 -5.25
N PRO A 328 -17.75 -1.37 -4.50
CA PRO A 328 -17.30 -0.40 -3.50
C PRO A 328 -16.68 0.86 -4.11
N PHE A 329 -16.74 1.00 -5.44
CA PHE A 329 -16.24 2.15 -6.18
C PHE A 329 -17.12 2.48 -7.39
N THR A 330 -16.99 3.71 -7.88
CA THR A 330 -17.55 4.16 -9.15
C THR A 330 -16.49 4.97 -9.89
N ASN A 331 -16.25 4.62 -11.16
CA ASN A 331 -15.32 5.35 -12.00
C ASN A 331 -15.78 5.27 -13.45
N ARG A 332 -15.94 6.43 -14.09
CA ARG A 332 -16.46 6.55 -15.47
C ARG A 332 -15.38 6.53 -16.55
N HIS A 333 -14.11 6.52 -16.17
CA HIS A 333 -12.97 6.38 -17.07
C HIS A 333 -12.69 4.89 -17.34
N PHE A 334 -11.44 4.53 -17.64
CA PHE A 334 -11.07 3.16 -17.97
C PHE A 334 -10.70 2.39 -16.70
N ASN A 335 -11.24 1.18 -16.54
CA ASN A 335 -11.04 0.36 -15.35
C ASN A 335 -10.33 -0.95 -15.70
N ILE A 336 -9.45 -1.40 -14.81
CA ILE A 336 -8.78 -2.70 -14.85
C ILE A 336 -9.23 -3.44 -13.60
N MET A 337 -10.15 -4.41 -13.77
CA MET A 337 -10.58 -5.31 -12.69
C MET A 337 -9.76 -6.59 -12.76
N ALA A 338 -8.81 -6.77 -11.83
CA ALA A 338 -7.89 -7.90 -11.79
C ALA A 338 -8.42 -9.12 -11.01
N GLY A 339 -9.70 -9.43 -11.20
CA GLY A 339 -10.40 -10.60 -10.63
C GLY A 339 -10.92 -10.44 -9.21
N ASP A 340 -11.80 -11.37 -8.83
CA ASP A 340 -12.43 -11.49 -7.51
C ASP A 340 -13.26 -10.26 -7.14
N MET A 341 -14.11 -9.82 -8.08
CA MET A 341 -14.96 -8.66 -7.86
C MET A 341 -16.23 -8.99 -7.06
N SER A 342 -16.76 -10.21 -7.20
CA SER A 342 -18.05 -10.59 -6.62
C SER A 342 -18.03 -12.02 -6.07
N ASP A 343 -18.76 -12.18 -4.97
CA ASP A 343 -19.16 -13.46 -4.40
C ASP A 343 -20.70 -13.61 -4.43
N SER A 344 -21.41 -12.87 -5.29
CA SER A 344 -22.88 -12.70 -5.22
C SER A 344 -23.59 -12.31 -6.53
N HIS A 345 -23.07 -12.76 -7.67
CA HIS A 345 -23.65 -12.56 -9.01
C HIS A 345 -23.87 -11.09 -9.38
N LEU A 346 -22.96 -10.22 -8.93
CA LEU A 346 -23.00 -8.78 -9.18
C LEU A 346 -23.12 -8.46 -10.67
N THR A 347 -23.96 -7.46 -10.99
CA THR A 347 -24.09 -6.87 -12.32
C THR A 347 -23.77 -5.37 -12.26
N GLU A 348 -22.98 -4.87 -13.22
CA GLU A 348 -22.61 -3.46 -13.32
C GLU A 348 -22.59 -3.02 -14.80
N GLU A 349 -23.51 -2.12 -15.16
CA GLU A 349 -23.75 -1.72 -16.55
C GLU A 349 -22.91 -0.53 -17.02
N GLU A 350 -22.42 0.30 -16.10
CA GLU A 350 -21.84 1.60 -16.45
C GLU A 350 -20.32 1.62 -16.50
N ILE A 351 -19.66 0.75 -15.74
CA ILE A 351 -18.21 0.70 -15.68
C ILE A 351 -17.64 0.08 -16.96
N LYS A 352 -16.66 0.76 -17.56
CA LYS A 352 -15.99 0.34 -18.80
C LYS A 352 -14.51 0.06 -18.58
N GLY A 353 -13.96 -0.84 -19.40
CA GLY A 353 -12.56 -1.24 -19.29
C GLY A 353 -12.30 -2.72 -19.56
N ILE A 354 -11.38 -3.32 -18.81
CA ILE A 354 -11.01 -4.74 -18.91
C ILE A 354 -11.26 -5.47 -17.59
N TYR A 355 -11.74 -6.70 -17.71
CA TYR A 355 -12.02 -7.59 -16.59
C TYR A 355 -11.19 -8.86 -16.75
N LEU A 356 -10.48 -9.26 -15.71
CA LEU A 356 -9.75 -10.53 -15.64
C LEU A 356 -10.47 -11.46 -14.68
N LEU A 357 -10.55 -12.74 -15.03
CA LEU A 357 -11.13 -13.75 -14.14
C LEU A 357 -10.18 -14.00 -12.96
N GLY A 358 -10.72 -13.90 -11.75
CA GLY A 358 -10.14 -14.39 -10.51
C GLY A 358 -10.70 -15.75 -10.10
N ASN A 359 -10.28 -16.22 -8.93
CA ASN A 359 -10.70 -17.51 -8.39
C ASN A 359 -12.17 -17.52 -7.96
N HIS A 360 -12.62 -16.47 -7.29
CA HIS A 360 -14.00 -16.34 -6.80
C HIS A 360 -14.98 -16.15 -7.96
N ASP A 361 -14.53 -15.56 -9.06
CA ASP A 361 -15.34 -15.44 -10.29
C ASP A 361 -15.66 -16.83 -10.90
N LEU A 362 -14.83 -17.85 -10.64
CA LEU A 362 -15.08 -19.23 -11.10
C LEU A 362 -16.27 -19.86 -10.38
N THR A 363 -16.43 -19.57 -9.08
CA THR A 363 -17.59 -20.02 -8.29
C THR A 363 -18.80 -19.12 -8.49
N ASP A 364 -18.60 -17.80 -8.60
CA ASP A 364 -19.66 -16.81 -8.84
C ASP A 364 -20.35 -17.00 -10.20
N ALA A 365 -19.66 -17.57 -11.17
CA ALA A 365 -20.25 -17.93 -12.45
C ALA A 365 -21.21 -19.14 -12.37
N LEU A 366 -21.09 -20.00 -11.33
CA LEU A 366 -21.91 -21.19 -11.21
C LEU A 366 -23.37 -20.84 -10.82
N PRO A 367 -24.35 -21.68 -11.21
CA PRO A 367 -25.73 -21.52 -10.76
C PRO A 367 -25.86 -21.64 -9.23
N GLU A 368 -26.69 -20.80 -8.61
CA GLU A 368 -26.97 -20.86 -7.16
C GLU A 368 -27.73 -22.13 -6.74
N THR A 369 -28.44 -22.76 -7.68
CA THR A 369 -29.21 -23.99 -7.42
C THR A 369 -28.30 -25.20 -7.35
N THR A 370 -28.50 -26.06 -6.36
CA THR A 370 -27.77 -27.33 -6.22
C THR A 370 -28.38 -28.48 -7.04
N ASP A 371 -29.50 -28.22 -7.74
CA ASP A 371 -30.13 -29.19 -8.64
C ASP A 371 -29.42 -29.20 -10.00
N PHE A 372 -28.48 -30.14 -10.19
CA PHE A 372 -27.72 -30.34 -11.43
C PHE A 372 -28.59 -30.71 -12.65
N THR A 373 -29.90 -30.94 -12.48
CA THR A 373 -30.82 -31.17 -13.60
C THR A 373 -31.46 -29.88 -14.13
N ASP A 374 -31.26 -28.74 -13.46
CA ASP A 374 -31.71 -27.43 -13.92
C ASP A 374 -31.02 -27.06 -15.25
N ALA A 375 -31.76 -26.47 -16.19
CA ALA A 375 -31.23 -26.05 -17.49
C ALA A 375 -30.05 -25.08 -17.38
N LYS A 376 -29.94 -24.31 -16.27
CA LYS A 376 -28.78 -23.46 -15.98
C LYS A 376 -27.46 -24.25 -15.86
N TRP A 377 -27.53 -25.53 -15.50
CA TRP A 377 -26.37 -26.40 -15.37
C TRP A 377 -25.88 -26.99 -16.70
N GLN A 378 -26.68 -26.91 -17.77
CA GLN A 378 -26.37 -27.55 -19.05
C GLN A 378 -24.99 -27.15 -19.62
N LYS A 379 -24.59 -25.89 -19.43
CA LYS A 379 -23.27 -25.38 -19.86
C LYS A 379 -22.10 -26.07 -19.16
N TRP A 380 -22.32 -26.51 -17.92
CA TRP A 380 -21.28 -27.02 -17.04
C TRP A 380 -21.18 -28.55 -17.04
N GLU A 381 -22.15 -29.24 -17.66
CA GLU A 381 -22.18 -30.70 -17.81
C GLU A 381 -20.85 -31.32 -18.27
N PRO A 382 -20.09 -30.73 -19.23
CA PRO A 382 -18.81 -31.29 -19.64
C PRO A 382 -17.79 -31.42 -18.50
N PHE A 383 -17.97 -30.68 -17.41
CA PHE A 383 -17.00 -30.60 -16.32
C PHE A 383 -17.33 -31.50 -15.12
N PHE A 384 -18.54 -32.05 -15.01
CA PHE A 384 -19.03 -32.76 -13.81
C PHE A 384 -18.18 -33.96 -13.39
N ASN A 385 -17.50 -34.58 -14.34
CA ASN A 385 -16.69 -35.76 -14.08
C ASN A 385 -15.27 -35.42 -13.59
N TYR A 386 -14.85 -34.15 -13.63
CA TYR A 386 -13.55 -33.77 -13.11
C TYR A 386 -13.59 -33.59 -11.59
N GLU A 387 -12.61 -34.19 -10.90
CA GLU A 387 -12.48 -34.06 -9.44
C GLU A 387 -12.31 -32.61 -9.00
N TRP A 388 -11.54 -31.80 -9.74
CA TRP A 388 -11.38 -30.37 -9.42
C TRP A 388 -12.71 -29.60 -9.52
N PHE A 389 -13.62 -29.99 -10.41
CA PHE A 389 -14.92 -29.30 -10.57
C PHE A 389 -15.89 -29.69 -9.45
N LYS A 390 -15.91 -30.97 -9.07
CA LYS A 390 -16.67 -31.44 -7.90
C LYS A 390 -16.20 -30.72 -6.63
N GLU A 391 -14.89 -30.58 -6.47
CA GLU A 391 -14.31 -29.89 -5.33
C GLU A 391 -14.61 -28.40 -5.36
N LEU A 392 -14.55 -27.75 -6.53
CA LEU A 392 -14.87 -26.33 -6.69
C LEU A 392 -16.29 -26.01 -6.22
N HIS A 393 -17.24 -26.92 -6.42
CA HIS A 393 -18.61 -26.78 -5.92
C HIS A 393 -18.75 -27.09 -4.42
N ARG A 394 -17.91 -27.98 -3.88
CA ARG A 394 -18.00 -28.48 -2.50
C ARG A 394 -17.27 -27.58 -1.50
N GLU A 395 -16.00 -27.32 -1.77
CA GLU A 395 -15.04 -26.57 -0.94
C GLU A 395 -14.11 -25.78 -1.89
N PRO A 396 -14.52 -24.57 -2.33
CA PRO A 396 -13.77 -23.78 -3.31
C PRO A 396 -12.29 -23.54 -2.96
N ASP A 397 -12.00 -23.24 -1.70
CA ASP A 397 -10.65 -22.96 -1.21
C ASP A 397 -9.68 -24.14 -1.40
N GLU A 398 -10.19 -25.38 -1.26
CA GLU A 398 -9.41 -26.61 -1.49
C GLU A 398 -9.27 -26.91 -2.99
N ALA A 399 -10.24 -26.48 -3.80
CA ALA A 399 -10.27 -26.72 -5.23
C ALA A 399 -9.27 -25.87 -6.01
N TRP A 400 -8.89 -24.68 -5.53
CA TRP A 400 -8.03 -23.73 -6.26
C TRP A 400 -6.72 -24.39 -6.73
N TYR A 401 -6.15 -25.26 -5.91
CA TYR A 401 -4.91 -25.97 -6.22
C TYR A 401 -5.05 -27.09 -7.24
N LEU A 402 -6.28 -27.54 -7.49
CA LEU A 402 -6.62 -28.63 -8.41
C LEU A 402 -6.98 -28.12 -9.81
N LEU A 403 -7.34 -26.83 -9.92
CA LEU A 403 -7.82 -26.19 -11.14
C LEU A 403 -6.91 -26.47 -12.37
N PRO A 404 -7.50 -26.69 -13.55
CA PRO A 404 -6.74 -26.93 -14.78
C PRO A 404 -5.97 -25.67 -15.20
N THR A 405 -4.98 -25.80 -16.10
CA THR A 405 -4.27 -24.62 -16.63
C THR A 405 -5.19 -23.67 -17.38
N GLY A 406 -4.79 -22.40 -17.46
CA GLY A 406 -5.62 -21.30 -17.96
C GLY A 406 -6.15 -21.41 -19.40
N ASP A 407 -5.70 -22.40 -20.18
CA ASP A 407 -6.19 -22.71 -21.54
C ASP A 407 -7.36 -23.69 -21.57
N HIS A 408 -7.87 -24.15 -20.43
CA HIS A 408 -8.99 -25.08 -20.37
C HIS A 408 -10.32 -24.40 -20.75
N ASP A 409 -11.19 -25.09 -21.49
CA ASP A 409 -12.50 -24.59 -21.97
C ASP A 409 -13.45 -24.11 -20.85
N PHE A 410 -13.20 -24.56 -19.61
CA PHE A 410 -13.90 -24.09 -18.41
C PHE A 410 -13.84 -22.57 -18.26
N TYR A 411 -12.68 -21.95 -18.53
CA TYR A 411 -12.53 -20.50 -18.38
C TYR A 411 -13.29 -19.71 -19.44
N GLU A 412 -13.50 -20.27 -20.63
CA GLU A 412 -14.40 -19.68 -21.64
C GLU A 412 -15.87 -19.79 -21.22
N ALA A 413 -16.26 -20.91 -20.61
CA ALA A 413 -17.61 -21.06 -20.04
C ALA A 413 -17.86 -20.02 -18.94
N VAL A 414 -16.91 -19.81 -18.04
CA VAL A 414 -16.96 -18.74 -17.01
C VAL A 414 -17.03 -17.36 -17.64
N LYS A 415 -16.14 -17.03 -18.59
CA LYS A 415 -16.16 -15.75 -19.31
C LYS A 415 -17.53 -15.46 -19.93
N SER A 416 -18.18 -16.47 -20.50
CA SER A 416 -19.52 -16.31 -21.10
C SER A 416 -20.63 -16.01 -20.09
N GLU A 417 -20.45 -16.36 -18.80
CA GLU A 417 -21.38 -15.99 -17.71
C GLU A 417 -21.07 -14.62 -17.11
N ILE A 418 -19.79 -14.25 -17.01
CA ILE A 418 -19.36 -12.99 -16.41
C ILE A 418 -19.54 -11.81 -17.37
N ALA A 419 -19.21 -11.97 -18.66
CA ALA A 419 -19.24 -10.85 -19.61
C ALA A 419 -20.62 -10.15 -19.72
N PRO A 420 -21.77 -10.85 -19.75
CA PRO A 420 -23.08 -10.20 -19.75
C PRO A 420 -23.38 -9.38 -18.50
N ARG A 421 -22.75 -9.69 -17.35
CA ARG A 421 -22.90 -8.95 -16.09
C ARG A 421 -22.16 -7.61 -16.12
N PHE A 422 -21.20 -7.46 -17.02
CA PHE A 422 -20.35 -6.26 -17.17
C PHE A 422 -20.29 -5.80 -18.64
N PRO A 423 -21.41 -5.35 -19.24
CA PRO A 423 -21.54 -5.18 -20.69
C PRO A 423 -20.60 -4.15 -21.33
N LYS A 424 -20.05 -3.20 -20.56
CA LYS A 424 -19.06 -2.21 -21.04
C LYS A 424 -17.62 -2.59 -20.75
N MET A 425 -17.39 -3.75 -20.12
CA MET A 425 -16.08 -4.32 -19.86
C MET A 425 -15.74 -5.38 -20.91
N THR A 426 -14.48 -5.49 -21.28
CA THR A 426 -13.96 -6.61 -22.07
C THR A 426 -13.35 -7.63 -21.11
N VAL A 427 -13.97 -8.81 -20.99
CA VAL A 427 -13.41 -9.92 -20.20
C VAL A 427 -12.27 -10.55 -21.00
N LEU A 428 -11.03 -10.39 -20.53
CA LEU A 428 -9.84 -10.93 -21.18
C LEU A 428 -9.54 -12.32 -20.61
N ASN A 429 -9.77 -13.37 -21.39
CA ASN A 429 -9.33 -14.72 -21.07
C ASN A 429 -8.21 -15.12 -22.04
N ASN A 430 -6.95 -14.86 -21.68
CA ASN A 430 -5.79 -15.10 -22.55
C ASN A 430 -5.84 -14.28 -23.86
N GLU A 431 -6.28 -13.02 -23.73
CA GLU A 431 -6.52 -12.09 -24.83
C GLU A 431 -5.83 -10.75 -24.54
N SER A 432 -5.85 -9.85 -25.52
CA SER A 432 -5.27 -8.50 -25.36
C SER A 432 -6.20 -7.41 -25.87
N LEU A 433 -6.17 -6.25 -25.21
CA LEU A 433 -6.82 -5.02 -25.64
C LEU A 433 -5.80 -3.88 -25.68
N VAL A 434 -5.83 -3.05 -26.72
CA VAL A 434 -5.05 -1.80 -26.75
C VAL A 434 -5.96 -0.64 -26.34
N TYR A 435 -5.54 0.11 -25.32
CA TYR A 435 -6.21 1.33 -24.87
C TYR A 435 -5.17 2.43 -24.70
N GLU A 436 -5.42 3.61 -25.28
CA GLU A 436 -4.52 4.78 -25.27
C GLU A 436 -3.05 4.44 -25.62
N GLY A 437 -2.85 3.57 -26.61
CA GLY A 437 -1.51 3.20 -27.08
C GLY A 437 -0.78 2.17 -26.22
N VAL A 438 -1.37 1.69 -25.12
CA VAL A 438 -0.84 0.62 -24.27
C VAL A 438 -1.61 -0.66 -24.51
N ARG A 439 -0.90 -1.78 -24.70
CA ARG A 439 -1.47 -3.12 -24.80
C ARG A 439 -1.62 -3.72 -23.41
N TYR A 440 -2.83 -4.12 -23.06
CA TYR A 440 -3.13 -4.89 -21.86
C TYR A 440 -3.34 -6.34 -22.26
N ILE A 441 -2.51 -7.25 -21.75
CA ILE A 441 -2.64 -8.69 -21.96
C ILE A 441 -3.26 -9.29 -20.71
N GLY A 442 -4.46 -9.85 -20.82
CA GLY A 442 -5.09 -10.60 -19.74
C GLY A 442 -4.68 -12.06 -19.77
N LEU A 443 -4.07 -12.57 -18.70
CA LEU A 443 -3.73 -13.99 -18.54
C LEU A 443 -4.56 -14.62 -17.43
N THR A 444 -5.25 -15.72 -17.75
CA THR A 444 -5.99 -16.51 -16.78
C THR A 444 -5.02 -17.48 -16.11
N LEU A 445 -4.63 -17.15 -14.88
CA LEU A 445 -3.67 -17.92 -14.09
C LEU A 445 -4.39 -18.48 -12.88
N PRO A 446 -4.78 -19.76 -12.86
CA PRO A 446 -5.24 -20.39 -11.63
C PRO A 446 -4.12 -20.34 -10.58
N VAL A 447 -4.49 -20.28 -9.31
CA VAL A 447 -3.55 -20.32 -8.19
C VAL A 447 -2.92 -21.71 -8.09
N ALA A 448 -1.90 -21.93 -8.91
CA ALA A 448 -1.16 -23.16 -8.94
C ALA A 448 -0.06 -23.11 -7.87
N LEU A 449 -0.14 -24.00 -6.88
CA LEU A 449 1.02 -24.34 -6.08
C LEU A 449 2.17 -24.76 -7.01
N VAL A 450 3.39 -24.49 -6.55
CA VAL A 450 4.68 -24.78 -7.19
C VAL A 450 4.77 -26.12 -7.92
N GLN A 451 4.00 -27.11 -7.50
CA GLN A 451 3.89 -28.43 -8.13
C GLN A 451 3.58 -28.36 -9.64
N ARG A 452 2.81 -27.37 -10.11
CA ARG A 452 2.49 -27.17 -11.55
C ARG A 452 3.22 -25.99 -12.19
N LYS A 453 4.22 -25.40 -11.50
CA LYS A 453 5.01 -24.24 -11.97
C LYS A 453 5.48 -24.37 -13.43
N LYS A 454 6.04 -25.54 -13.79
CA LYS A 454 6.58 -25.77 -15.14
C LYS A 454 5.49 -25.71 -16.22
N GLU A 455 4.33 -26.28 -15.93
CA GLU A 455 3.20 -26.31 -16.85
C GLU A 455 2.61 -24.91 -17.03
N GLN A 456 2.40 -24.21 -15.91
CA GLN A 456 1.92 -22.82 -15.92
C GLN A 456 2.87 -21.87 -16.66
N GLN A 457 4.18 -21.98 -16.46
CA GLN A 457 5.15 -21.13 -17.17
C GLN A 457 5.23 -21.46 -18.66
N ARG A 458 5.06 -22.73 -19.06
CA ARG A 458 4.93 -23.09 -20.49
C ARG A 458 3.68 -22.48 -21.11
N PHE A 459 2.57 -22.52 -20.38
CA PHE A 459 1.33 -21.86 -20.79
C PHE A 459 1.53 -20.35 -20.95
N ILE A 460 2.07 -19.66 -19.93
CA ILE A 460 2.40 -18.23 -19.97
C ILE A 460 3.25 -17.90 -21.19
N LEU A 461 4.34 -18.65 -21.41
CA LEU A 461 5.24 -18.45 -22.53
C LEU A 461 4.53 -18.57 -23.89
N ARG A 462 3.75 -19.63 -24.08
CA ARG A 462 3.02 -19.88 -25.33
C ARG A 462 2.01 -18.78 -25.60
N THR A 463 1.22 -18.42 -24.58
CA THR A 463 0.19 -17.39 -24.68
C THR A 463 0.79 -16.02 -24.96
N LEU A 464 1.85 -15.62 -24.24
CA LEU A 464 2.54 -14.36 -24.48
C LEU A 464 3.17 -14.30 -25.87
N LYS A 465 3.80 -15.37 -26.36
CA LYS A 465 4.34 -15.41 -27.74
C LYS A 465 3.26 -15.16 -28.78
N ASN A 466 2.08 -15.75 -28.60
CA ASN A 466 0.96 -15.58 -29.51
C ASN A 466 0.37 -14.15 -29.44
N LEU A 467 0.19 -13.59 -28.24
CA LEU A 467 -0.46 -12.28 -28.05
C LEU A 467 0.46 -11.10 -28.32
N LEU A 468 1.77 -11.27 -28.16
CA LEU A 468 2.75 -10.26 -28.55
C LEU A 468 2.95 -10.26 -30.08
N ASP A 469 2.91 -11.45 -30.68
CA ASP A 469 3.14 -11.70 -32.11
C ASP A 469 4.45 -11.04 -32.58
N THR A 470 4.39 -10.15 -33.58
CA THR A 470 5.56 -9.51 -34.19
C THR A 470 5.83 -8.10 -33.68
N ASP A 471 4.89 -7.53 -32.92
CA ASP A 471 4.98 -6.17 -32.40
C ASP A 471 5.79 -6.12 -31.10
N LYS A 472 6.96 -5.50 -31.19
CA LYS A 472 7.89 -5.35 -30.07
C LYS A 472 7.82 -3.98 -29.40
N GLU A 473 7.12 -3.02 -29.99
CA GLU A 473 7.26 -1.61 -29.68
C GLU A 473 6.13 -1.09 -28.79
N THR A 474 4.91 -1.62 -28.95
CA THR A 474 3.78 -1.19 -28.13
C THR A 474 4.03 -1.48 -26.65
N PRO A 475 3.99 -0.45 -25.77
CA PRO A 475 4.08 -0.64 -24.34
C PRO A 475 3.03 -1.64 -23.88
N THR A 476 3.45 -2.67 -23.16
CA THR A 476 2.61 -3.81 -22.79
C THR A 476 2.57 -4.00 -21.28
N VAL A 477 1.36 -4.11 -20.74
CA VAL A 477 1.08 -4.43 -19.34
C VAL A 477 0.41 -5.79 -19.27
N ILE A 478 0.97 -6.70 -18.47
CA ILE A 478 0.35 -8.02 -18.24
C ILE A 478 -0.58 -7.90 -17.03
N VAL A 479 -1.81 -8.36 -17.18
CA VAL A 479 -2.83 -8.36 -16.13
C VAL A 479 -3.23 -9.80 -15.86
N SER A 480 -3.18 -10.24 -14.61
CA SER A 480 -3.57 -11.59 -14.20
C SER A 480 -4.05 -11.58 -12.77
N HIS A 481 -5.05 -12.38 -12.37
CA HIS A 481 -5.45 -12.39 -10.97
C HIS A 481 -4.33 -12.94 -10.06
N ALA A 482 -3.88 -14.17 -10.29
CA ALA A 482 -2.69 -14.68 -9.62
C ALA A 482 -1.42 -14.02 -10.19
N PRO A 483 -0.42 -13.68 -9.36
CA PRO A 483 0.84 -13.14 -9.85
C PRO A 483 1.66 -14.18 -10.62
N LEU A 484 2.36 -13.70 -11.65
CA LEU A 484 3.15 -14.51 -12.59
C LEU A 484 4.25 -15.34 -11.91
N PHE A 485 5.02 -14.68 -11.04
CA PHE A 485 6.14 -15.24 -10.27
C PHE A 485 6.64 -14.19 -9.25
N ASN A 486 7.46 -14.61 -8.28
CA ASN A 486 7.91 -13.78 -7.15
C ASN A 486 8.61 -12.48 -7.56
N GLU A 487 9.39 -12.50 -8.63
CA GLU A 487 10.11 -11.33 -9.15
C GLU A 487 9.13 -10.20 -9.51
N LEU A 488 7.95 -10.57 -10.03
CA LEU A 488 6.83 -9.68 -10.38
C LEU A 488 5.70 -9.75 -9.33
N SER A 489 6.02 -9.93 -8.05
CA SER A 489 5.02 -9.92 -6.97
C SER A 489 5.40 -8.93 -5.87
N LEU A 490 4.43 -8.23 -5.28
CA LEU A 490 4.63 -7.38 -4.10
C LEU A 490 4.75 -8.16 -2.80
N LEU A 491 4.54 -9.49 -2.83
CA LEU A 491 4.58 -10.33 -1.65
C LEU A 491 5.99 -10.39 -1.06
N PRO A 492 6.20 -9.99 0.20
CA PRO A 492 7.52 -10.05 0.82
C PRO A 492 7.90 -11.48 1.16
N GLU A 493 9.19 -11.79 1.14
CA GLU A 493 9.73 -13.12 1.52
C GLU A 493 9.36 -13.57 2.94
N THR A 494 8.92 -12.64 3.79
CA THR A 494 8.49 -12.90 5.17
C THR A 494 7.01 -13.25 5.29
N SER A 495 6.23 -13.20 4.20
CA SER A 495 4.82 -13.56 4.20
C SER A 495 4.67 -15.08 4.24
N ASP A 496 3.69 -15.58 4.99
CA ASP A 496 3.35 -17.00 5.01
C ASP A 496 2.83 -17.51 3.65
N ALA A 497 2.25 -16.60 2.84
CA ALA A 497 1.84 -16.91 1.47
C ALA A 497 3.04 -16.93 0.49
N TYR A 498 4.23 -16.46 0.90
CA TYR A 498 5.39 -16.40 0.01
C TYR A 498 6.03 -17.76 -0.17
N ASN A 499 5.91 -18.30 -1.38
CA ASN A 499 6.59 -19.53 -1.75
C ASN A 499 7.87 -19.22 -2.53
N LYS A 500 9.04 -19.47 -1.92
CA LYS A 500 10.36 -19.25 -2.53
C LYS A 500 10.58 -19.96 -3.87
N GLU A 501 9.83 -21.01 -4.17
CA GLU A 501 9.98 -21.78 -5.40
C GLU A 501 9.17 -21.20 -6.56
N ASN A 502 8.27 -20.22 -6.33
CA ASN A 502 7.46 -19.56 -7.36
C ASN A 502 8.24 -18.48 -8.16
N THR A 503 9.51 -18.71 -8.47
CA THR A 503 10.37 -17.82 -9.28
C THR A 503 10.17 -18.04 -10.79
N CYS A 504 10.62 -17.12 -11.65
CA CYS A 504 10.67 -17.41 -13.09
C CYS A 504 11.71 -18.52 -13.37
N GLY A 505 11.25 -19.69 -13.84
CA GLY A 505 12.10 -20.86 -14.10
C GLY A 505 12.27 -21.21 -15.57
N GLU A 506 11.55 -20.52 -16.47
CA GLU A 506 11.59 -20.71 -17.92
C GLU A 506 12.37 -19.56 -18.58
N PRO A 507 13.63 -19.78 -19.00
CA PRO A 507 14.49 -18.71 -19.54
C PRO A 507 13.93 -18.02 -20.78
N GLU A 508 13.08 -18.69 -21.56
CA GLU A 508 12.45 -18.09 -22.74
C GLU A 508 11.44 -17.00 -22.37
N ILE A 509 10.86 -17.03 -21.17
CA ILE A 509 10.03 -15.92 -20.66
C ILE A 509 10.90 -14.69 -20.43
N GLU A 510 12.05 -14.84 -19.77
CA GLU A 510 12.97 -13.73 -19.54
C GLU A 510 13.44 -13.11 -20.87
N LYS A 511 13.77 -13.94 -21.87
CA LYS A 511 14.12 -13.46 -23.22
C LYS A 511 12.98 -12.69 -23.88
N LEU A 512 11.74 -13.15 -23.73
CA LEU A 512 10.57 -12.47 -24.26
C LEU A 512 10.40 -11.11 -23.59
N PHE A 513 10.53 -11.01 -22.26
CA PHE A 513 10.50 -9.73 -21.56
C PHE A 513 11.64 -8.79 -21.99
N ALA A 514 12.83 -9.32 -22.28
CA ALA A 514 13.94 -8.52 -22.79
C ALA A 514 13.66 -7.98 -24.21
N GLN A 515 13.04 -8.78 -25.08
CA GLN A 515 12.81 -8.45 -26.49
C GLN A 515 11.61 -7.53 -26.76
N TYR A 516 10.53 -7.68 -25.99
CA TYR A 516 9.27 -6.94 -26.19
C TYR A 516 9.14 -5.79 -25.19
N ASN A 517 8.44 -4.72 -25.56
CA ASN A 517 8.21 -3.57 -24.67
C ASN A 517 7.18 -3.86 -23.56
N ILE A 518 7.40 -4.92 -22.77
CA ILE A 518 6.64 -5.18 -21.54
C ILE A 518 7.16 -4.23 -20.46
N ILE A 519 6.28 -3.40 -19.91
CA ILE A 519 6.62 -2.31 -18.99
C ILE A 519 6.16 -2.57 -17.55
N GLY A 520 5.24 -3.52 -17.34
CA GLY A 520 4.77 -3.86 -16.00
C GLY A 520 3.76 -4.98 -15.93
N ALA A 521 3.38 -5.31 -14.70
CA ALA A 521 2.38 -6.31 -14.37
C ALA A 521 1.37 -5.79 -13.33
N ILE A 522 0.11 -6.23 -13.45
CA ILE A 522 -1.00 -5.96 -12.54
C ILE A 522 -1.59 -7.29 -12.10
N HIS A 523 -1.84 -7.42 -10.80
CA HIS A 523 -2.30 -8.66 -10.18
C HIS A 523 -3.19 -8.43 -8.97
N GLY A 524 -3.93 -9.48 -8.62
CA GLY A 524 -4.76 -9.62 -7.44
C GLY A 524 -4.24 -10.67 -6.46
N HIS A 525 -5.18 -11.40 -5.85
CA HIS A 525 -5.02 -12.62 -5.05
C HIS A 525 -4.36 -12.47 -3.67
N HIS A 526 -3.25 -11.73 -3.56
CA HIS A 526 -2.43 -11.72 -2.35
C HIS A 526 -3.00 -10.93 -1.17
N HIS A 527 -4.14 -10.27 -1.36
CA HIS A 527 -4.82 -9.43 -0.36
C HIS A 527 -3.87 -8.47 0.37
N ILE A 528 -2.90 -7.93 -0.37
CA ILE A 528 -1.90 -7.02 0.19
C ILE A 528 -2.65 -5.76 0.63
N PRO A 529 -2.60 -5.42 1.92
CA PRO A 529 -3.32 -4.26 2.41
C PRO A 529 -2.88 -2.99 1.65
N ALA A 530 -3.77 -2.06 1.32
CA ALA A 530 -3.43 -0.90 0.48
C ALA A 530 -2.35 0.05 1.08
N SER A 531 -2.18 0.09 2.41
CA SER A 531 -1.05 0.73 3.11
C SER A 531 0.20 -0.14 3.09
N SER A 532 0.09 -1.41 2.75
CA SER A 532 1.23 -2.32 2.71
C SER A 532 2.17 -2.09 1.54
N ARG A 533 1.69 -1.46 0.44
CA ARG A 533 2.42 -0.91 -0.72
C ARG A 533 1.53 -1.15 -1.94
N ARG A 534 1.15 -0.09 -2.66
CA ARG A 534 0.25 -0.21 -3.83
C ARG A 534 0.97 -0.65 -5.11
N PHE A 535 2.25 -0.31 -5.25
CA PHE A 535 3.07 -0.73 -6.38
C PHE A 535 4.55 -0.86 -5.98
N LYS A 536 5.34 -1.62 -6.74
CA LYS A 536 6.81 -1.59 -6.68
C LYS A 536 7.39 -1.44 -8.08
N LYS A 537 8.59 -0.86 -8.17
CA LYS A 537 9.46 -1.00 -9.35
C LYS A 537 10.47 -2.12 -9.08
N THR A 538 10.63 -3.04 -10.02
CA THR A 538 11.52 -4.20 -9.90
C THR A 538 12.36 -4.37 -11.16
N ALA A 539 13.55 -4.96 -11.03
CA ALA A 539 14.39 -5.30 -12.17
C ALA A 539 14.07 -6.72 -12.62
N PHE A 540 13.76 -6.91 -13.90
CA PHE A 540 13.53 -8.21 -14.52
C PHE A 540 13.90 -8.16 -15.99
N ALA A 541 14.57 -9.20 -16.51
CA ALA A 541 15.00 -9.28 -17.92
C ALA A 541 15.80 -8.04 -18.41
N GLY A 542 16.63 -7.46 -17.54
CA GLY A 542 17.41 -6.25 -17.84
C GLY A 542 16.59 -4.94 -17.92
N LYS A 543 15.30 -4.97 -17.57
CA LYS A 543 14.39 -3.81 -17.58
C LYS A 543 13.91 -3.48 -16.17
N ARG A 544 13.52 -2.21 -15.98
CA ARG A 544 12.82 -1.75 -14.78
C ARG A 544 11.32 -1.79 -15.07
N LEU A 545 10.60 -2.68 -14.39
CA LEU A 545 9.18 -2.92 -14.58
C LEU A 545 8.40 -2.46 -13.35
N PHE A 546 7.19 -1.96 -13.53
CA PHE A 546 6.28 -1.73 -12.41
C PHE A 546 5.43 -2.98 -12.13
N VAL A 547 4.99 -3.11 -10.88
CA VAL A 547 4.20 -4.23 -10.37
C VAL A 547 3.14 -3.67 -9.44
N VAL A 548 1.85 -3.89 -9.73
CA VAL A 548 0.69 -3.50 -8.90
C VAL A 548 -0.03 -4.78 -8.46
N CYS A 549 -0.05 -5.14 -7.18
CA CYS A 549 -0.77 -6.31 -6.64
C CYS A 549 -1.94 -5.84 -5.78
N SER A 550 -2.97 -6.68 -5.65
CA SER A 550 -4.11 -6.62 -4.73
C SER A 550 -4.28 -5.28 -4.02
N ILE A 551 -5.32 -4.55 -4.37
CA ILE A 551 -5.72 -3.36 -3.62
C ILE A 551 -6.79 -3.80 -2.62
N TYR A 552 -6.40 -4.68 -1.69
CA TYR A 552 -7.35 -5.20 -0.72
C TYR A 552 -7.57 -4.17 0.39
N SER A 553 -8.82 -3.73 0.52
CA SER A 553 -9.30 -2.83 1.56
C SER A 553 -10.82 -2.92 1.63
N LYS A 554 -11.40 -2.81 2.83
CA LYS A 554 -12.84 -2.62 3.01
C LYS A 554 -13.38 -1.34 2.35
N VAL A 555 -12.51 -0.44 1.89
CA VAL A 555 -12.78 0.82 1.18
C VAL A 555 -12.01 0.86 -0.16
N ASN A 556 -11.96 -0.26 -0.89
CA ASN A 556 -11.22 -0.36 -2.15
C ASN A 556 -11.75 0.61 -3.22
N LYS A 557 -11.13 1.79 -3.34
CA LYS A 557 -11.45 2.81 -4.36
C LYS A 557 -10.60 2.70 -5.63
N GLY A 558 -9.72 1.71 -5.71
CA GLY A 558 -8.76 1.54 -6.80
C GLY A 558 -7.54 2.46 -6.79
N PHE A 559 -6.66 2.23 -7.77
CA PHE A 559 -5.35 2.85 -7.93
C PHE A 559 -5.23 3.50 -9.31
N GLU A 560 -4.69 4.72 -9.37
CA GLU A 560 -4.40 5.43 -10.61
C GLU A 560 -3.12 4.88 -11.28
N LEU A 561 -3.26 4.29 -12.46
CA LEU A 561 -2.16 3.70 -13.21
C LEU A 561 -1.39 4.72 -14.07
N MET A 562 -1.99 5.86 -14.45
CA MET A 562 -1.38 6.79 -15.42
C MET A 562 0.02 7.26 -15.01
N SER A 563 0.27 7.43 -13.71
CA SER A 563 1.58 7.82 -13.18
C SER A 563 2.68 6.81 -13.54
N LEU A 564 2.36 5.52 -13.62
CA LEU A 564 3.31 4.47 -13.97
C LEU A 564 3.51 4.30 -15.48
N LEU A 565 2.52 4.71 -16.28
CA LEU A 565 2.58 4.61 -17.75
C LEU A 565 3.37 5.77 -18.37
N HIS A 566 3.20 7.01 -17.88
CA HIS A 566 3.88 8.17 -18.46
C HIS A 566 5.38 8.27 -18.14
N GLU A 567 5.83 7.66 -17.04
CA GLU A 567 7.27 7.56 -16.73
C GLU A 567 8.06 6.76 -17.77
N THR A 568 7.41 5.85 -18.52
CA THR A 568 8.09 5.05 -19.54
C THR A 568 8.19 5.74 -20.90
N GLU A 569 7.36 6.74 -21.18
CA GLU A 569 7.44 7.55 -22.41
C GLU A 569 8.59 8.55 -22.38
N MET A 570 8.98 9.05 -21.19
CA MET A 570 10.09 10.00 -21.03
C MET A 570 11.49 9.36 -21.09
N ASN A 571 11.57 8.02 -21.13
CA ASN A 571 12.84 7.27 -21.22
C ASN A 571 13.11 6.71 -22.64
N LYS A 572 12.29 7.09 -23.64
CA LYS A 572 12.63 6.99 -25.07
C LYS A 572 13.35 8.26 -25.53
#